data_AF-A0A9J5W062-F1
#
_entry.id   AF-A0A9J5W062-F1
#
_cell.length_a   1.000
_cell.length_b   1.000
_cell.length_c   1.000
_cell.angle_alpha   90.00
_cell.angle_beta   90.00
_cell.angle_gamma   90.00
#
_symmetry.space_group_name_H-M   'P 1'
#
loop_
_entity.id
_entity.type
_entity.pdbx_description
1 polymer ?
#
loop_
_entity_poly.entity_id
_entity_poly.type
_entity_poly.pdbx_seq_one_letter_code
_entity_poly.pdbx_strand_id
1 'polypeptide(L)'
;MAEWLIAPVLKTGIVLNKELSRLHEPFKSIHGATIENTSFKDGDGASTFRGFNPTQAEETYSMVTANRFWSQIFRVAFSNKRWLHFFMLFVPVTGLWMSALGVVGLAHEPRAYDFVSREIIRWKITNLRLSTPKIFS
;
A
#
# COMPACT_ATOMS: atom_id res chain seq x y z
N MET A 1 -27.16 2.65 25.64
CA MET A 1 -25.94 3.49 25.43
C MET A 1 -24.97 2.91 24.40
N ALA A 2 -24.90 1.59 24.16
CA ALA A 2 -24.02 0.99 23.16
C ALA A 2 -24.43 1.23 21.68
N GLU A 3 -25.73 1.37 21.38
CA GLU A 3 -26.22 1.50 20.00
C GLU A 3 -25.74 2.76 19.25
N TRP A 4 -25.49 3.86 19.97
CA TRP A 4 -25.02 5.13 19.39
C TRP A 4 -23.55 5.11 18.94
N LEU A 5 -22.78 4.12 19.39
CA LEU A 5 -21.37 3.96 19.01
C LEU A 5 -21.18 2.93 17.88
N ILE A 6 -22.16 2.06 17.63
CA ILE A 6 -22.04 0.98 16.63
C ILE A 6 -22.07 1.53 15.21
N ALA A 7 -22.99 2.43 14.89
CA ALA A 7 -23.14 2.94 13.52
C ALA A 7 -21.93 3.78 13.03
N PRO A 8 -21.34 4.69 13.83
CA PRO A 8 -20.12 5.38 13.45
C PRO A 8 -18.92 4.45 13.28
N VAL A 9 -18.72 3.51 14.23
CA VAL A 9 -17.62 2.55 14.21
C VAL A 9 -17.71 1.60 13.01
N LEU A 10 -18.91 1.14 12.67
CA LEU A 10 -19.14 0.30 11.49
C LEU A 10 -18.90 1.08 10.20
N LYS A 11 -19.32 2.35 10.13
CA LYS A 11 -19.12 3.21 8.96
C LYS A 11 -17.63 3.53 8.74
N THR A 12 -16.90 3.86 9.80
CA THR A 12 -15.44 4.01 9.74
C THR A 12 -14.75 2.70 9.42
N GLY A 13 -15.22 1.58 9.97
CA GLY A 13 -14.69 0.25 9.69
C GLY A 13 -14.87 -0.17 8.23
N ILE A 14 -16.04 0.10 7.63
CA ILE A 14 -16.29 -0.19 6.20
C ILE A 14 -15.42 0.66 5.29
N VAL A 15 -15.28 1.97 5.58
CA VAL A 15 -14.43 2.87 4.79
C VAL A 15 -12.97 2.48 4.92
N LEU A 16 -12.49 2.19 6.14
CA LEU A 16 -11.12 1.77 6.38
C LEU A 16 -10.83 0.40 5.73
N ASN A 17 -11.75 -0.56 5.84
CA ASN A 17 -11.61 -1.87 5.20
C ASN A 17 -11.58 -1.76 3.67
N LYS A 18 -12.34 -0.85 3.09
CA LYS A 18 -12.34 -0.58 1.64
C LYS A 18 -11.01 0.02 1.17
N GLU A 19 -10.39 0.89 1.96
CA GLU A 19 -9.08 1.45 1.63
C GLU A 19 -7.94 0.47 1.95
N LEU A 20 -8.05 -0.34 3.00
CA LEU A 20 -7.06 -1.36 3.34
C LEU A 20 -7.03 -2.48 2.29
N SER A 21 -8.20 -2.93 1.82
CA SER A 21 -8.30 -3.90 0.72
C SER A 21 -7.71 -3.36 -0.58
N ARG A 22 -7.91 -2.07 -0.91
CA ARG A 22 -7.27 -1.45 -2.07
C ARG A 22 -5.74 -1.51 -2.06
N LEU A 23 -5.11 -1.51 -0.89
CA LEU A 23 -3.65 -1.53 -0.76
C LEU A 23 -3.08 -2.95 -0.64
N HIS A 24 -3.83 -3.87 -0.04
CA HIS A 24 -3.37 -5.22 0.29
C HIS A 24 -3.61 -6.25 -0.84
N GLU A 25 -4.73 -6.13 -1.54
CA GLU A 25 -5.08 -7.00 -2.67
C GLU A 25 -4.02 -7.04 -3.79
N PRO A 26 -3.45 -5.91 -4.28
CA PRO A 26 -2.51 -5.96 -5.39
C PRO A 26 -1.22 -6.71 -5.02
N PHE A 27 -0.69 -6.55 -3.81
CA PHE A 27 0.54 -7.24 -3.40
C PHE A 27 0.36 -8.76 -3.26
N LYS A 28 -0.76 -9.20 -2.67
CA LYS A 28 -1.08 -10.64 -2.56
C LYS A 28 -1.40 -11.25 -3.92
N SER A 29 -2.19 -10.55 -4.73
CA SER A 29 -2.56 -10.99 -6.07
C SER A 29 -1.33 -11.12 -6.98
N ILE A 30 -0.45 -10.13 -6.98
CA ILE A 30 0.79 -10.15 -7.78
C ILE A 30 1.72 -11.29 -7.36
N HIS A 31 1.86 -11.52 -6.05
CA HIS A 31 2.70 -12.61 -5.56
C HIS A 31 2.12 -13.98 -5.92
N GLY A 32 0.83 -14.21 -5.68
CA GLY A 32 0.15 -15.46 -6.04
C GLY A 32 0.19 -15.73 -7.55
N ALA A 33 -0.10 -14.72 -8.37
CA ALA A 33 -0.03 -14.83 -9.83
C ALA A 33 1.38 -15.12 -10.32
N THR A 34 2.44 -14.59 -9.68
CA THR A 34 3.82 -14.89 -10.09
C THR A 34 4.18 -16.34 -9.78
N ILE A 35 3.74 -16.88 -8.64
CA ILE A 35 4.00 -18.29 -8.27
C ILE A 35 3.31 -19.23 -9.26
N GLU A 36 2.03 -19.00 -9.57
CA GLU A 36 1.28 -19.86 -10.50
C GLU A 36 1.88 -19.84 -11.92
N ASN A 37 2.27 -18.67 -12.41
CA ASN A 37 2.82 -18.50 -13.76
C ASN A 37 4.31 -18.89 -13.89
N THR A 38 5.00 -19.18 -12.79
CA THR A 38 6.39 -19.67 -12.81
C THR A 38 6.54 -21.07 -12.20
N SER A 39 5.41 -21.75 -11.95
CA SER A 39 5.38 -23.11 -11.46
C SER A 39 6.06 -24.08 -12.43
N PHE A 40 6.78 -25.06 -11.88
CA PHE A 40 7.32 -26.14 -12.69
C PHE A 40 6.21 -27.12 -13.07
N LYS A 41 6.38 -27.80 -14.20
CA LYS A 41 5.47 -28.88 -14.61
C LYS A 41 5.85 -30.15 -13.86
N ASP A 42 5.30 -30.31 -12.67
CA ASP A 42 5.56 -31.46 -11.79
C ASP A 42 4.52 -32.60 -11.94
N GLY A 43 3.67 -32.54 -12.98
CA GLY A 43 2.70 -33.59 -13.31
C GLY A 43 2.05 -33.44 -14.69
N ASP A 44 1.44 -34.51 -15.20
CA ASP A 44 0.84 -34.59 -16.55
C ASP A 44 -0.61 -34.06 -16.64
N GLY A 45 -1.19 -33.64 -15.51
CA GLY A 45 -2.55 -33.12 -15.45
C GLY A 45 -2.64 -31.67 -15.95
N ALA A 46 -3.79 -31.29 -16.53
CA ALA A 46 -4.07 -29.91 -16.91
C ALA A 46 -4.13 -28.94 -15.70
N SER A 47 -4.28 -29.46 -14.48
CA SER A 47 -4.24 -28.70 -13.24
C SER A 47 -2.91 -28.92 -12.49
N THR A 48 -2.22 -27.82 -12.17
CA THR A 48 -0.91 -27.83 -11.50
C THR A 48 -0.97 -28.16 -10.01
N PHE A 49 -2.14 -28.05 -9.37
CA PHE A 49 -2.35 -28.35 -7.95
C PHE A 49 -2.02 -29.80 -7.56
N ARG A 50 -2.14 -30.75 -8.50
CA ARG A 50 -1.90 -32.19 -8.25
C ARG A 50 -0.42 -32.57 -8.29
N GLY A 51 0.44 -31.70 -8.83
CA GLY A 51 1.90 -31.88 -8.87
C GLY A 51 2.61 -31.42 -7.60
N PHE A 52 1.90 -30.76 -6.68
CA PHE A 52 2.47 -30.30 -5.41
C PHE A 52 2.43 -31.38 -4.33
N ASN A 53 3.57 -31.66 -3.72
CA ASN A 53 3.66 -32.49 -2.52
C ASN A 53 4.17 -31.66 -1.32
N PRO A 54 3.45 -31.62 -0.17
CA PRO A 54 3.88 -30.87 1.01
C PRO A 54 5.27 -31.24 1.56
N THR A 55 5.77 -32.44 1.27
CA THR A 55 7.08 -32.91 1.74
C THR A 55 8.19 -32.81 0.69
N GLN A 56 7.92 -32.22 -0.49
CA GLN A 56 8.93 -32.07 -1.53
C GLN A 56 10.06 -31.14 -1.10
N ALA A 57 11.31 -31.55 -1.36
CA ALA A 57 12.49 -30.74 -1.07
C ALA A 57 12.72 -29.64 -2.13
N GLU A 58 12.20 -29.84 -3.35
CA GLU A 58 12.39 -28.93 -4.47
C GLU A 58 11.36 -27.80 -4.50
N GLU A 59 11.79 -26.65 -4.99
CA GLU A 59 10.98 -25.46 -5.07
C GLU A 59 9.94 -25.61 -6.18
N THR A 60 8.65 -25.43 -5.86
CA THR A 60 7.54 -25.63 -6.83
C THR A 60 7.46 -24.56 -7.93
N TYR A 61 8.31 -23.53 -7.89
CA TYR A 61 8.35 -22.43 -8.87
C TYR A 61 9.78 -21.90 -9.09
N SER A 62 10.06 -21.42 -10.31
CA SER A 62 11.38 -20.89 -10.68
C SER A 62 11.57 -19.44 -10.22
N MET A 63 12.36 -19.25 -9.16
CA MET A 63 12.76 -17.94 -8.67
C MET A 63 13.56 -17.12 -9.70
N VAL A 64 14.32 -17.79 -10.57
CA VAL A 64 15.15 -17.14 -11.61
C VAL A 64 14.26 -16.60 -12.74
N THR A 65 13.27 -17.37 -13.17
CA THR A 65 12.32 -16.95 -14.20
C THR A 65 11.43 -15.81 -13.69
N ALA A 66 10.95 -15.91 -12.45
CA ALA A 66 10.23 -14.82 -11.79
C ALA A 66 11.07 -13.54 -11.70
N ASN A 67 12.34 -13.63 -11.29
CA ASN A 67 13.22 -12.46 -11.22
C ASN A 67 13.45 -11.80 -12.57
N ARG A 68 13.67 -12.59 -13.63
CA ARG A 68 13.89 -12.05 -14.97
C ARG A 68 12.66 -11.30 -15.47
N PHE A 69 11.46 -11.87 -15.28
CA PHE A 69 10.18 -11.23 -15.63
C PHE A 69 9.99 -9.89 -14.91
N TRP A 70 10.13 -9.88 -13.58
CA TRP A 70 9.96 -8.65 -12.78
C TRP A 70 11.04 -7.60 -13.05
N SER A 71 12.29 -8.03 -13.28
CA SER A 71 13.40 -7.12 -13.61
C SER A 71 13.19 -6.42 -14.97
N GLN A 72 12.54 -7.10 -15.93
CA GLN A 72 12.25 -6.51 -17.23
C GLN A 72 11.14 -5.44 -17.16
N ILE A 73 10.14 -5.65 -16.29
CA ILE A 73 8.99 -4.73 -16.18
C ILE A 73 9.28 -3.56 -15.23
N PHE A 74 9.89 -3.83 -14.07
CA PHE A 74 10.07 -2.84 -13.00
C PHE A 74 11.52 -2.42 -12.78
N ARG A 75 12.48 -2.97 -13.54
CA ARG A 75 13.95 -2.75 -13.38
C ARG A 75 14.51 -3.15 -12.02
N VAL A 76 13.69 -3.73 -11.15
CA VAL A 76 14.01 -4.23 -9.82
C VAL A 76 13.25 -5.54 -9.63
N ALA A 77 13.92 -6.55 -9.06
CA ALA A 77 13.28 -7.80 -8.68
C ALA A 77 13.92 -8.39 -7.42
N PHE A 78 13.15 -9.21 -6.72
CA PHE A 78 13.54 -9.80 -5.45
C PHE A 78 14.32 -11.10 -5.69
N SER A 79 15.62 -11.12 -5.42
CA SER A 79 16.47 -12.32 -5.57
C SER A 79 16.42 -13.30 -4.39
N ASN A 80 16.03 -12.83 -3.20
CA ASN A 80 15.98 -13.64 -1.98
C ASN A 80 14.53 -13.89 -1.52
N LYS A 81 14.12 -15.17 -1.45
CA LYS A 81 12.77 -15.58 -1.03
C LYS A 81 12.42 -15.17 0.39
N ARG A 82 13.37 -15.26 1.32
CA ARG A 82 13.17 -14.88 2.73
C ARG A 82 12.92 -13.38 2.85
N TRP A 83 13.66 -12.57 2.09
CA TRP A 83 13.48 -11.12 2.07
C TRP A 83 12.16 -10.70 1.41
N LEU A 84 11.74 -11.39 0.34
CA LEU A 84 10.43 -11.18 -0.29
C LEU A 84 9.28 -11.39 0.70
N HIS A 85 9.30 -12.51 1.42
CA HIS A 85 8.27 -12.82 2.43
C HIS A 85 8.29 -11.83 3.60
N PHE A 86 9.48 -11.46 4.06
CA PHE A 86 9.63 -10.41 5.07
C PHE A 86 9.04 -9.08 4.58
N PHE A 87 9.31 -8.69 3.34
CA PHE A 87 8.81 -7.44 2.76
C PHE A 87 7.27 -7.43 2.63
N MET A 88 6.67 -8.57 2.23
CA MET A 88 5.22 -8.72 2.19
C MET A 88 4.54 -8.58 3.57
N LEU A 89 5.23 -8.92 4.65
CA LEU A 89 4.74 -8.68 6.01
C LEU A 89 5.04 -7.24 6.47
N PHE A 90 6.23 -6.73 6.17
CA PHE A 90 6.71 -5.44 6.63
C PHE A 90 5.88 -4.27 6.07
N VAL A 91 5.54 -4.28 4.79
CA VAL A 91 4.78 -3.20 4.13
C VAL A 91 3.41 -2.96 4.77
N PRO A 92 2.50 -3.97 4.89
CA PRO A 92 1.20 -3.74 5.50
C PRO A 92 1.29 -3.45 7.00
N VAL A 93 2.21 -4.09 7.73
CA VAL A 93 2.41 -3.83 9.16
C VAL A 93 2.85 -2.37 9.37
N THR A 94 3.90 -1.93 8.68
CA THR A 94 4.38 -0.54 8.82
C THR A 94 3.33 0.47 8.38
N GLY A 95 2.55 0.18 7.33
CA GLY A 95 1.42 1.01 6.93
C GLY A 95 0.36 1.17 8.03
N LEU A 96 0.04 0.10 8.76
CA LEU A 96 -0.87 0.16 9.91
C LEU A 96 -0.26 0.96 11.06
N TRP A 97 1.02 0.77 11.38
CA TRP A 97 1.72 1.52 12.42
C TRP A 97 1.75 3.03 12.13
N MET A 98 2.10 3.43 10.90
CA MET A 98 2.11 4.85 10.51
C MET A 98 0.71 5.45 10.50
N SER A 99 -0.30 4.66 10.11
CA SER A 99 -1.71 5.09 10.19
C SER A 99 -2.16 5.32 11.62
N ALA A 100 -1.80 4.42 12.55
CA ALA A 100 -2.10 4.56 13.97
C ALA A 100 -1.45 5.82 14.57
N LEU A 101 -0.17 6.07 14.24
CA LEU A 101 0.51 7.30 14.64
C LEU A 101 -0.16 8.56 14.07
N GLY A 102 -0.61 8.52 12.82
CA GLY A 102 -1.36 9.61 12.20
C GLY A 102 -2.68 9.91 12.90
N VAL A 103 -3.44 8.89 13.31
CA VAL A 103 -4.69 9.05 14.06
C VAL A 103 -4.44 9.62 15.46
N VAL A 104 -3.42 9.13 16.17
CA VAL A 104 -3.01 9.68 17.48
C VAL A 104 -2.57 11.14 17.34
N GLY A 105 -1.85 11.46 16.27
CA GLY A 105 -1.50 12.81 15.87
C GLY A 105 -2.75 13.67 15.73
N LEU A 106 -3.68 13.33 14.85
CA LEU A 106 -4.92 14.10 14.66
C LEU A 106 -5.74 14.28 15.95
N ALA A 107 -5.72 13.31 16.87
CA ALA A 107 -6.41 13.40 18.15
C ALA A 107 -5.78 14.40 19.14
N HIS A 108 -4.51 14.76 18.97
CA HIS A 108 -3.79 15.70 19.84
C HIS A 108 -3.60 17.10 19.23
N GLU A 109 -4.29 17.41 18.12
CA GLU A 109 -4.26 18.71 17.40
C GLU A 109 -2.85 19.30 17.10
N PRO A 110 -1.86 18.52 16.63
CA PRO A 110 -0.62 19.06 16.10
C PRO A 110 -0.92 19.79 14.79
N ARG A 111 -0.56 21.08 14.73
CA ARG A 111 -0.75 21.96 13.56
C ARG A 111 0.23 21.62 12.41
N ALA A 112 0.17 20.39 11.90
CA ALA A 112 1.03 19.92 10.81
C ALA A 112 0.48 20.21 9.40
N TYR A 113 -0.72 20.80 9.31
CA TYR A 113 -1.41 21.02 8.04
C TYR A 113 -0.95 22.30 7.31
N ASP A 114 -0.41 23.27 8.05
CA ASP A 114 -0.09 24.58 7.50
C ASP A 114 1.38 24.67 7.06
N PHE A 115 1.58 24.87 5.77
CA PHE A 115 2.88 25.30 5.25
C PHE A 115 3.03 26.80 5.48
N VAL A 116 3.75 27.18 6.55
CA VAL A 116 4.01 28.59 6.94
C VAL A 116 4.52 29.43 5.76
N SER A 117 5.33 28.86 4.87
CA SER A 117 5.81 29.54 3.65
C SER A 117 4.68 29.92 2.69
N ARG A 118 3.65 29.09 2.52
CA ARG A 118 2.49 29.38 1.67
C ARG A 118 1.59 30.43 2.30
N GLU A 119 1.39 30.37 3.61
CA GLU A 119 0.60 31.37 4.34
C GLU A 119 1.24 32.77 4.28
N ILE A 120 2.57 32.86 4.40
CA ILE A 120 3.29 34.13 4.26
C ILE A 120 3.18 34.69 2.83
N ILE A 121 3.30 33.84 1.80
CA ILE A 121 3.14 34.27 0.39
C ILE A 121 1.71 34.74 0.13
N ARG A 122 0.71 33.99 0.62
CA ARG A 122 -0.70 34.35 0.50
C ARG A 122 -1.01 35.67 1.21
N TRP A 123 -0.41 35.90 2.37
CA TRP A 123 -0.54 37.15 3.09
C TRP A 123 0.10 38.31 2.34
N LYS A 124 1.33 38.13 1.82
CA LYS A 124 1.99 39.15 0.96
C LYS A 124 1.16 39.49 -0.27
N ILE A 125 0.60 38.51 -0.98
CA ILE A 125 -0.23 38.74 -2.18
C ILE A 125 -1.53 39.46 -1.82
N THR A 126 -2.21 39.02 -0.76
CA THR A 126 -3.45 39.67 -0.29
C THR A 126 -3.17 41.12 0.10
N ASN A 127 -2.10 41.38 0.84
CA ASN A 127 -1.75 42.71 1.30
C ASN A 127 -1.30 43.62 0.13
N LEU A 128 -0.56 43.08 -0.84
CA LEU A 128 -0.22 43.79 -2.08
C LEU A 128 -1.49 44.18 -2.86
N ARG A 129 -2.45 43.26 -3.01
CA ARG A 129 -3.73 43.51 -3.69
C ARG A 129 -4.59 44.56 -3.00
N LEU A 130 -4.52 44.65 -1.67
CA LEU A 130 -5.22 45.67 -0.88
C LEU A 130 -4.50 47.03 -0.93
N SER A 131 -3.17 47.02 -1.08
CA SER A 131 -2.36 48.24 -1.17
C SER A 131 -2.35 48.89 -2.55
N THR A 132 -2.69 48.16 -3.61
CA THR A 132 -2.84 48.72 -4.96
C THR A 132 -4.23 49.35 -5.11
N PRO A 133 -4.35 50.67 -5.33
CA PRO A 133 -5.64 51.27 -5.67
C PRO A 133 -6.16 50.68 -6.98
N LYS A 134 -7.47 50.41 -7.07
CA LYS A 134 -8.13 49.96 -8.29
C LYS A 134 -8.17 51.09 -9.31
N ILE A 135 -7.04 51.32 -10.01
CA ILE A 135 -6.96 52.27 -11.12
C ILE A 135 -7.38 51.54 -12.40
N PHE A 136 -8.66 51.16 -12.49
CA PHE A 136 -9.39 50.99 -13.75
C PHE A 136 -10.87 50.69 -13.44
N SER A 137 -11.71 51.71 -13.63
CA SER A 137 -13.14 51.60 -13.97
C SER A 137 -13.49 52.76 -14.87
#